data_AF-A0A1E4RX97-F1
#
_entry.id   AF-A0A1E4RX97-F1
#
_cell.length_a   1.000
_cell.length_b   1.000
_cell.length_c   1.000
_cell.angle_alpha   90.00
_cell.angle_beta   90.00
_cell.angle_gamma   90.00
#
_symmetry.space_group_name_H-M   'P 1'
#
loop_
_entity.id
_entity.type
_entity.pdbx_description
1 polymer ?
#
loop_
_entity_poly.entity_id
_entity_poly.type
_entity_poly.pdbx_seq_one_letter_code
_entity_poly.pdbx_strand_id
1 'polypeptide(L)'
;MDDNTLINVPTVTASPFHGVSALLTKFKDINPSRPKPNAIGAVPLYRSRLYRVNKPAPSLSNDADEAGEEENEEAEQYEVQKFKDLKEFKPNVLTEQLNEACILGIEDFANPLIEQLLNELIGEHPYEWSCLEEGDSKVLFVRLKEKEVKENAFLMKRLTELDIAVHQSKLKIVVEKNTRQLIEDTVPNDEISIDKEALQRKVDRLLEKNKAKKTAKTVDYVIDEEELRGVPQDALPQLIKDIKEFRLKVLENERKKREKEVLEEKKRSKAQLRKLFEKYQSDSDRMVEDDDDESDEEDDDLTDEQYEELRIKKENADMLKKFRDKLRSVESIQRRNKDVLRELEELRNYEQSLDKTLKPEYEHGRFRRSGRDKKLEMEADQKDREEELTENKAAKEADNFLSTINIPLKVNISKSLTLEDLDDDQLDSLLQRLKPKLDEYMEEILGTKEDELSDYIISIIKDEKNKEKLAQELEEAFADDAESLRDKIWNDIEVFIKEFQ
;
A
#
# COMPACT_ATOMS: atom_id res chain seq x y z
N MET A 1 -41.54 -46.71 -3.86
CA MET A 1 -40.12 -47.10 -4.02
C MET A 1 -39.38 -45.81 -3.79
N ASP A 2 -38.93 -45.63 -2.56
CA ASP A 2 -38.90 -44.33 -1.92
C ASP A 2 -37.51 -43.69 -2.04
N ASP A 3 -37.39 -42.73 -2.96
CA ASP A 3 -36.14 -42.09 -3.40
C ASP A 3 -35.73 -40.86 -2.55
N ASN A 4 -36.04 -40.86 -1.24
CA ASN A 4 -35.69 -39.77 -0.33
C ASN A 4 -34.73 -40.24 0.78
N THR A 5 -33.55 -40.72 0.37
CA THR A 5 -32.44 -40.99 1.30
C THR A 5 -31.32 -39.97 1.11
N LEU A 6 -31.12 -39.12 2.12
CA LEU A 6 -29.97 -38.22 2.27
C LEU A 6 -28.72 -39.06 2.54
N ILE A 7 -27.67 -38.89 1.73
CA ILE A 7 -26.36 -39.52 1.95
C ILE A 7 -25.36 -38.40 2.22
N ASN A 8 -24.78 -38.39 3.42
CA ASN A 8 -23.73 -37.45 3.79
C ASN A 8 -22.39 -37.94 3.24
N VAL A 9 -21.75 -37.15 2.39
CA VAL A 9 -20.39 -37.41 1.90
C VAL A 9 -19.41 -36.67 2.80
N PRO A 10 -18.44 -37.35 3.45
CA PRO A 10 -17.41 -36.68 4.23
C PRO A 10 -16.46 -35.92 3.29
N THR A 11 -16.26 -34.62 3.55
CA THR A 11 -15.20 -33.83 2.94
C THR A 11 -13.85 -34.29 3.49
N VAL A 12 -12.98 -34.79 2.62
CA VAL A 12 -11.59 -35.06 2.95
C VAL A 12 -10.81 -33.76 2.79
N THR A 13 -10.36 -33.18 3.90
CA THR A 13 -9.32 -32.14 3.87
C THR A 13 -8.01 -32.81 3.47
N ALA A 14 -7.61 -32.64 2.21
CA ALA A 14 -6.30 -33.05 1.74
C ALA A 14 -5.24 -32.08 2.28
N SER A 15 -4.42 -32.57 3.20
CA SER A 15 -3.08 -32.03 3.47
C SER A 15 -2.18 -32.41 2.29
N PRO A 16 -1.41 -31.50 1.69
CA PRO A 16 -0.52 -31.83 0.58
C PRO A 16 0.82 -32.37 1.13
N PHE A 17 0.78 -33.57 1.70
CA PHE A 17 1.92 -34.49 1.68
C PHE A 17 1.34 -35.91 1.53
N HIS A 18 1.67 -36.56 0.40
CA HIS A 18 1.48 -37.95 -0.02
C HIS A 18 0.61 -38.15 -1.28
N GLY A 19 1.18 -38.89 -2.23
CA GLY A 19 0.70 -39.07 -3.60
C GLY A 19 -0.64 -39.81 -3.73
N VAL A 20 -1.33 -39.48 -4.82
CA VAL A 20 -2.73 -39.80 -5.13
C VAL A 20 -2.99 -41.29 -5.45
N SER A 21 -1.97 -42.16 -5.49
CA SER A 21 -2.14 -43.58 -5.88
C SER A 21 -2.61 -44.52 -4.76
N ALA A 22 -2.66 -44.10 -3.49
CA ALA A 22 -2.95 -45.01 -2.36
C ALA A 22 -4.36 -44.90 -1.76
N LEU A 23 -5.22 -44.00 -2.25
CA LEU A 23 -6.52 -43.69 -1.63
C LEU A 23 -7.74 -44.41 -2.26
N LEU A 24 -7.56 -45.14 -3.35
CA LEU A 24 -8.65 -45.80 -4.08
C LEU A 24 -9.05 -47.19 -3.54
N THR A 25 -8.37 -47.72 -2.54
CA THR A 25 -8.68 -49.05 -1.96
C THR A 25 -9.58 -49.01 -0.71
N LYS A 26 -9.92 -47.83 -0.17
CA LYS A 26 -10.69 -47.72 1.09
C LYS A 26 -12.21 -47.51 0.94
N PHE A 27 -12.76 -47.58 -0.28
CA PHE A 27 -14.19 -47.32 -0.51
C PHE A 27 -15.05 -48.56 -0.77
N LYS A 28 -14.55 -49.79 -0.56
CA LYS A 28 -15.33 -51.00 -0.86
C LYS A 28 -16.23 -51.53 0.27
N ASP A 29 -16.06 -51.10 1.52
CA ASP A 29 -16.77 -51.71 2.66
C ASP A 29 -17.49 -50.71 3.58
N ILE A 30 -18.42 -49.90 3.04
CA ILE A 30 -19.31 -49.08 3.88
C ILE A 30 -20.70 -49.74 3.96
N ASN A 31 -20.97 -50.28 5.14
CA ASN A 31 -22.18 -50.99 5.53
C ASN A 31 -23.33 -49.99 5.81
N PRO A 32 -24.52 -50.08 5.18
CA PRO A 32 -25.55 -49.03 5.21
C PRO A 32 -26.53 -49.17 6.40
N SER A 33 -26.03 -49.30 7.64
CA SER A 33 -26.89 -49.39 8.83
C SER A 33 -26.37 -48.52 9.97
N ARG A 34 -26.80 -47.25 9.94
CA ARG A 34 -26.99 -46.26 11.02
C ARG A 34 -26.46 -44.87 10.63
N PRO A 35 -27.30 -43.82 10.59
CA PRO A 35 -26.85 -42.45 10.40
C PRO A 35 -26.25 -41.90 11.70
N LYS A 36 -25.03 -41.36 11.65
CA LYS A 36 -24.46 -40.52 12.72
C LYS A 36 -24.93 -39.07 12.56
N PRO A 37 -25.10 -38.31 13.65
CA PRO A 37 -25.63 -36.94 13.61
C PRO A 37 -24.68 -35.96 12.90
N ASN A 38 -25.29 -34.96 12.28
CA ASN A 38 -24.70 -34.01 11.35
C ASN A 38 -23.50 -33.25 11.94
N ALA A 39 -22.37 -33.28 11.22
CA ALA A 39 -21.28 -32.32 11.43
C ALA A 39 -21.69 -30.96 10.85
N ILE A 40 -21.48 -29.90 11.63
CA ILE A 40 -21.74 -28.50 11.26
C ILE A 40 -20.93 -28.18 9.99
N GLY A 41 -21.63 -27.73 8.93
CA GLY A 41 -21.01 -27.28 7.67
C GLY A 41 -21.22 -28.16 6.43
N ALA A 42 -21.93 -29.30 6.53
CA ALA A 42 -22.25 -30.11 5.35
C ALA A 42 -23.39 -29.49 4.51
N VAL A 43 -23.14 -29.26 3.21
CA VAL A 43 -24.17 -28.81 2.26
C VAL A 43 -24.88 -30.05 1.68
N PRO A 44 -26.21 -30.20 1.85
CA PRO A 44 -26.94 -31.33 1.29
C PRO A 44 -27.04 -31.22 -0.24
N LEU A 45 -26.61 -32.25 -0.96
CA LEU A 45 -26.77 -32.37 -2.41
C LEU A 45 -27.75 -33.49 -2.75
N TYR A 46 -28.68 -33.19 -3.66
CA TYR A 46 -29.63 -34.17 -4.19
C TYR A 46 -28.94 -35.18 -5.10
N ARG A 47 -29.31 -36.46 -4.97
CA ARG A 47 -28.73 -37.60 -5.71
C ARG A 47 -28.77 -37.44 -7.23
N SER A 48 -29.74 -36.70 -7.76
CA SER A 48 -29.88 -36.39 -9.19
C SER A 48 -28.76 -35.53 -9.77
N ARG A 49 -27.92 -34.89 -8.93
CA ARG A 49 -26.81 -34.03 -9.39
C ARG A 49 -25.44 -34.72 -9.40
N LEU A 50 -25.32 -35.95 -8.88
CA LEU A 50 -24.05 -36.69 -8.80
C LEU A 50 -23.49 -37.11 -10.18
N TYR A 51 -24.33 -37.24 -11.21
CA TYR A 51 -23.87 -37.64 -12.56
C TYR A 51 -23.11 -36.57 -13.33
N ARG A 52 -23.03 -35.33 -12.85
CA ARG A 52 -22.29 -34.24 -13.52
C ARG A 52 -20.84 -34.05 -13.05
N VAL A 53 -20.41 -34.76 -12.00
CA VAL A 53 -19.08 -34.57 -11.39
C VAL A 53 -18.04 -35.60 -11.91
N ASN A 54 -18.47 -36.68 -12.57
CA ASN A 54 -17.59 -37.73 -13.11
C ASN A 54 -17.66 -37.83 -14.65
N LYS A 55 -17.20 -36.80 -15.37
CA LYS A 55 -16.79 -36.96 -16.77
C LYS A 55 -15.30 -36.64 -16.92
N PRO A 56 -14.46 -37.58 -17.39
CA PRO A 56 -13.09 -37.26 -17.79
C PRO A 56 -13.10 -36.45 -19.10
N ALA A 57 -12.18 -35.49 -19.21
CA ALA A 57 -11.95 -34.68 -20.41
C ALA A 57 -11.50 -35.54 -21.60
N PRO A 58 -11.87 -35.20 -22.85
CA PRO A 58 -11.40 -35.93 -24.03
C PRO A 58 -9.94 -35.57 -24.35
N SER A 59 -9.13 -36.60 -24.57
CA SER A 59 -7.76 -36.55 -25.09
C SER A 59 -7.77 -36.26 -26.60
N LEU A 60 -6.96 -35.29 -27.04
CA LEU A 60 -6.60 -35.08 -28.44
C LEU A 60 -5.37 -35.92 -28.78
N SER A 61 -5.49 -36.74 -29.82
CA SER A 61 -4.42 -37.52 -30.43
C SER A 61 -3.80 -36.76 -31.60
N ASN A 62 -2.46 -36.72 -31.63
CA ASN A 62 -1.67 -36.39 -32.81
C ASN A 62 -1.64 -37.59 -33.77
N ASP A 63 -1.76 -37.32 -35.07
CA ASP A 63 -0.99 -38.00 -36.12
C ASP A 63 -0.80 -37.03 -37.29
N ALA A 64 0.43 -37.01 -37.79
CA ALA A 64 0.94 -36.12 -38.82
C ALA A 64 0.69 -36.66 -40.23
N ASP A 65 0.60 -35.78 -41.23
CA ASP A 65 1.31 -35.94 -42.51
C ASP A 65 1.35 -34.62 -43.31
N GLU A 66 2.50 -34.41 -43.96
CA GLU A 66 3.02 -33.23 -44.66
C GLU A 66 2.28 -32.84 -45.96
N ALA A 67 2.15 -31.53 -46.22
CA ALA A 67 2.53 -30.89 -47.49
C ALA A 67 2.34 -29.37 -47.38
N GLY A 68 3.38 -28.61 -47.75
CA GLY A 68 3.47 -27.17 -47.53
C GLY A 68 2.50 -26.33 -48.34
N GLU A 69 2.02 -25.27 -47.70
CA GLU A 69 1.47 -24.04 -48.27
C GLU A 69 1.56 -22.97 -47.18
N GLU A 70 1.79 -21.73 -47.59
CA GLU A 70 2.17 -20.56 -46.76
C GLU A 70 1.23 -20.35 -45.55
N GLU A 71 1.76 -20.52 -44.34
CA GLU A 71 1.02 -20.34 -43.07
C GLU A 71 0.63 -18.87 -42.86
N ASN A 72 -0.64 -18.58 -43.12
CA ASN A 72 -1.37 -17.55 -42.40
C ASN A 72 -1.50 -18.01 -40.95
N GLU A 73 -0.66 -17.50 -40.05
CA GLU A 73 -0.79 -17.71 -38.61
C GLU A 73 -2.14 -17.15 -38.12
N GLU A 74 -3.16 -18.00 -38.03
CA GLU A 74 -4.37 -17.73 -37.27
C GLU A 74 -3.97 -17.54 -35.80
N ALA A 75 -4.08 -16.29 -35.33
CA ALA A 75 -3.61 -15.87 -34.02
C ALA A 75 -4.38 -16.59 -32.89
N GLU A 76 -3.75 -17.60 -32.30
CA GLU A 76 -4.20 -18.25 -31.08
C GLU A 76 -4.47 -17.20 -29.98
N GLN A 77 -5.66 -17.27 -29.38
CA GLN A 77 -6.01 -16.45 -28.22
C GLN A 77 -5.19 -16.94 -27.03
N TYR A 78 -4.22 -16.14 -26.57
CA TYR A 78 -3.40 -16.50 -25.41
C TYR A 78 -4.27 -16.54 -24.14
N GLU A 79 -4.44 -17.72 -23.57
CA GLU A 79 -5.13 -17.91 -22.29
C GLU A 79 -4.17 -17.64 -21.13
N VAL A 80 -4.62 -16.85 -20.16
CA VAL A 80 -3.87 -16.47 -18.96
C VAL A 80 -3.84 -17.66 -18.00
N GLN A 81 -2.67 -18.24 -17.73
CA GLN A 81 -2.55 -19.45 -16.90
C GLN A 81 -1.91 -19.19 -15.54
N LYS A 82 -1.08 -18.15 -15.42
CA LYS A 82 -0.23 -17.90 -14.25
C LYS A 82 -0.75 -16.78 -13.34
N PHE A 83 -1.85 -16.14 -13.73
CA PHE A 83 -2.49 -15.07 -12.96
C PHE A 83 -3.24 -15.61 -11.74
N LYS A 84 -3.11 -14.90 -10.62
CA LYS A 84 -3.88 -15.13 -9.38
C LYS A 84 -4.47 -13.85 -8.84
N ASP A 85 -5.65 -13.97 -8.24
CA ASP A 85 -6.28 -12.88 -7.50
C ASP A 85 -5.43 -12.50 -6.29
N LEU A 86 -5.36 -11.19 -5.99
CA LEU A 86 -4.55 -10.65 -4.89
C LEU A 86 -4.90 -11.26 -3.52
N LYS A 87 -6.15 -11.72 -3.34
CA LYS A 87 -6.58 -12.42 -2.12
C LYS A 87 -5.90 -13.77 -1.95
N GLU A 88 -5.68 -14.49 -3.04
CA GLU A 88 -5.01 -15.80 -3.07
C GLU A 88 -3.49 -15.68 -3.21
N PHE A 89 -3.01 -14.53 -3.66
CA PHE A 89 -1.59 -14.24 -3.84
C PHE A 89 -0.85 -13.91 -2.53
N LYS A 90 -1.52 -13.88 -1.37
CA LYS A 90 -0.85 -13.57 -0.09
C LYS A 90 0.23 -14.61 0.24
N PRO A 91 1.47 -14.19 0.59
CA PRO A 91 2.52 -15.12 0.98
C PRO A 91 2.18 -15.73 2.35
N ASN A 92 2.25 -17.06 2.42
CA ASN A 92 2.00 -17.81 3.65
C ASN A 92 3.29 -18.29 4.32
N VAL A 93 4.39 -18.34 3.56
CA VAL A 93 5.69 -18.84 4.01
C VAL A 93 6.78 -17.82 3.71
N LEU A 94 7.80 -17.73 4.57
CA LEU A 94 8.95 -16.84 4.38
C LEU A 94 9.64 -17.05 3.02
N THR A 95 9.71 -18.30 2.54
CA THR A 95 10.27 -18.61 1.21
C THR A 95 9.48 -17.97 0.08
N GLU A 96 8.17 -17.80 0.23
CA GLU A 96 7.33 -17.12 -0.76
C GLU A 96 7.53 -15.61 -0.72
N GLN A 97 7.74 -15.05 0.48
CA GLN A 97 8.06 -13.62 0.66
C GLN A 97 9.41 -13.27 0.03
N LEU A 98 10.43 -14.10 0.26
CA LEU A 98 11.77 -13.90 -0.27
C LEU A 98 11.86 -14.07 -1.79
N ASN A 99 10.87 -14.68 -2.44
CA ASN A 99 10.85 -14.90 -3.90
C ASN A 99 9.85 -13.98 -4.62
N GLU A 100 9.47 -12.87 -3.99
CA GLU A 100 8.51 -11.91 -4.55
C GLU A 100 9.20 -10.62 -5.03
N ALA A 101 8.90 -10.21 -6.26
CA ALA A 101 9.30 -8.95 -6.86
C ALA A 101 8.08 -8.09 -7.21
N CYS A 102 8.22 -6.78 -7.04
CA CYS A 102 7.24 -5.81 -7.47
C CYS A 102 7.73 -5.09 -8.72
N ILE A 103 6.89 -4.99 -9.75
CA ILE A 103 7.21 -4.27 -10.99
C ILE A 103 6.28 -3.07 -11.10
N LEU A 104 6.88 -1.88 -11.16
CA LEU A 104 6.21 -0.59 -11.27
C LEU A 104 6.38 0.00 -12.67
N GLY A 105 5.46 0.88 -13.07
CA GLY A 105 5.53 1.61 -14.34
C GLY A 105 4.90 0.87 -15.53
N ILE A 106 3.99 -0.07 -15.27
CA ILE A 106 3.25 -0.77 -16.32
C ILE A 106 1.95 -0.02 -16.58
N GLU A 107 1.72 0.40 -17.82
CA GLU A 107 0.46 1.02 -18.25
C GLU A 107 -0.71 0.02 -18.16
N ASP A 108 -1.95 0.50 -18.27
CA ASP A 108 -3.16 -0.34 -18.27
C ASP A 108 -3.23 -1.27 -19.50
N PHE A 109 -2.47 -2.37 -19.43
CA PHE A 109 -2.49 -3.47 -20.38
C PHE A 109 -3.45 -4.57 -19.92
N ALA A 110 -3.95 -5.32 -20.91
CA ALA A 110 -4.74 -6.51 -20.67
C ALA A 110 -3.87 -7.64 -20.09
N ASN A 111 -4.44 -8.42 -19.17
CA ASN A 111 -3.73 -9.52 -18.49
C ASN A 111 -3.00 -10.52 -19.41
N PRO A 112 -3.52 -10.90 -20.59
CA PRO A 112 -2.79 -11.75 -21.54
C PRO A 112 -1.47 -11.15 -22.02
N LEU A 113 -1.44 -9.83 -22.23
CA LEU A 113 -0.24 -9.12 -22.68
C LEU A 113 0.80 -9.05 -21.56
N ILE A 114 0.33 -8.82 -20.33
CA ILE A 114 1.17 -8.80 -19.14
C ILE A 114 1.85 -10.17 -18.96
N GLU A 115 1.11 -11.27 -19.08
CA GLU A 115 1.70 -12.60 -18.93
C GLU A 115 2.68 -12.94 -20.07
N GLN A 116 2.41 -12.52 -21.31
CA GLN A 116 3.38 -12.63 -22.41
C GLN A 116 4.66 -11.85 -22.15
N LEU A 117 4.55 -10.63 -21.62
CA LEU A 117 5.69 -9.81 -21.22
C LEU A 117 6.51 -10.53 -20.14
N LEU A 118 5.84 -11.02 -19.10
CA LEU A 118 6.49 -11.74 -18.00
C LEU A 118 7.15 -13.03 -18.48
N ASN A 119 6.58 -13.75 -19.45
CA ASN A 119 7.21 -14.93 -20.04
C ASN A 119 8.51 -14.59 -20.78
N GLU A 120 8.60 -13.45 -21.46
CA GLU A 120 9.86 -13.02 -22.10
C GLU A 120 10.89 -12.55 -21.07
N LEU A 121 10.46 -11.91 -19.97
CA LEU A 121 11.35 -11.41 -18.92
C LEU A 121 11.90 -12.54 -18.04
N ILE A 122 11.05 -13.48 -17.64
CA ILE A 122 11.35 -14.55 -16.68
C ILE A 122 11.83 -15.82 -17.41
N GLY A 123 11.40 -16.04 -18.65
CA GLY A 123 11.73 -17.23 -19.44
C GLY A 123 10.91 -18.46 -19.03
N GLU A 124 11.54 -19.63 -19.08
CA GLU A 124 10.90 -20.94 -18.84
C GLU A 124 10.61 -21.23 -17.34
N HIS A 125 11.02 -20.34 -16.43
CA HIS A 125 10.90 -20.59 -15.01
C HIS A 125 9.44 -20.52 -14.53
N PRO A 126 9.06 -21.35 -13.54
CA PRO A 126 7.72 -21.34 -12.97
C PRO A 126 7.54 -20.09 -12.11
N TYR A 127 6.52 -19.30 -12.44
CA TYR A 127 6.15 -18.12 -11.67
C TYR A 127 4.63 -17.97 -11.56
N GLU A 128 4.20 -17.19 -10.59
CA GLU A 128 2.83 -16.71 -10.45
C GLU A 128 2.85 -15.19 -10.39
N TRP A 129 1.78 -14.55 -10.84
CA TRP A 129 1.70 -13.10 -10.80
C TRP A 129 0.31 -12.60 -10.43
N SER A 130 0.26 -11.40 -9.86
CA SER A 130 -0.96 -10.67 -9.53
C SER A 130 -0.77 -9.19 -9.88
N CYS A 131 -1.87 -8.44 -9.94
CA CYS A 131 -1.84 -7.02 -10.25
C CYS A 131 -2.71 -6.22 -9.29
N LEU A 132 -2.27 -4.99 -9.02
CA LEU A 132 -3.03 -3.95 -8.33
C LEU A 132 -3.16 -2.76 -9.28
N GLU A 133 -4.39 -2.29 -9.48
CA GLU A 133 -4.68 -1.14 -10.34
C GLU A 133 -4.59 0.15 -9.53
N GLU A 134 -3.71 1.06 -9.94
CA GLU A 134 -3.48 2.37 -9.32
C GLU A 134 -3.60 3.45 -10.39
N GLY A 135 -4.85 3.88 -10.63
CA GLY A 135 -5.18 4.86 -11.67
C GLY A 135 -4.94 4.33 -13.07
N ASP A 136 -4.10 5.02 -13.84
CA ASP A 136 -3.70 4.65 -15.21
C ASP A 136 -2.52 3.68 -15.26
N SER A 137 -1.99 3.31 -14.09
CA SER A 137 -0.85 2.40 -13.94
C SER A 137 -1.23 1.13 -13.17
N LYS A 138 -0.54 0.03 -13.47
CA LYS A 138 -0.66 -1.24 -12.78
C LYS A 138 0.63 -1.57 -12.06
N VAL A 139 0.50 -1.91 -10.78
CA VAL A 139 1.57 -2.49 -9.97
C VAL A 139 1.47 -4.00 -10.09
N LEU A 140 2.52 -4.64 -10.58
CA LEU A 140 2.56 -6.10 -10.69
C LEU A 140 3.36 -6.70 -9.56
N PHE A 141 2.85 -7.81 -9.02
CA PHE A 141 3.55 -8.66 -8.07
C PHE A 141 3.86 -9.99 -8.76
N VAL A 142 5.12 -10.39 -8.75
CA VAL A 142 5.60 -11.62 -9.37
C VAL A 142 6.28 -12.47 -8.31
N ARG A 143 5.86 -13.73 -8.20
CA ARG A 143 6.45 -14.70 -7.28
C ARG A 143 7.06 -15.86 -8.04
N LEU A 144 8.34 -16.10 -7.82
CA LEU A 144 9.05 -17.26 -8.39
C LEU A 144 8.77 -18.52 -7.57
N LYS A 145 8.56 -19.64 -8.26
CA LYS A 145 8.23 -20.94 -7.66
C LYS A 145 9.35 -21.97 -7.72
N GLU A 146 10.55 -21.56 -8.12
CA GLU A 146 11.65 -22.51 -8.26
C GLU A 146 12.01 -23.11 -6.91
N LYS A 147 12.34 -24.41 -6.91
CA LYS A 147 12.68 -25.12 -5.68
C LYS A 147 14.05 -24.71 -5.13
N GLU A 148 14.93 -24.26 -6.01
CA GLU A 148 16.28 -23.85 -5.64
C GLU A 148 16.35 -22.35 -5.36
N VAL A 149 16.69 -22.01 -4.10
CA VAL A 149 16.81 -20.62 -3.63
C VAL A 149 17.86 -19.83 -4.43
N LYS A 150 18.93 -20.50 -4.87
CA LYS A 150 20.00 -19.87 -5.64
C LYS A 150 19.56 -19.45 -7.04
N GLU A 151 18.76 -20.28 -7.70
CA GLU A 151 18.23 -19.97 -9.04
C GLU A 151 17.24 -18.81 -8.97
N ASN A 152 16.35 -18.80 -7.96
CA ASN A 152 15.47 -17.66 -7.71
C ASN A 152 16.26 -16.38 -7.43
N ALA A 153 17.27 -16.43 -6.58
CA ALA A 153 18.10 -15.26 -6.28
C ALA A 153 18.82 -14.73 -7.54
N PHE A 154 19.31 -15.62 -8.41
CA PHE A 154 19.93 -15.25 -9.68
C PHE A 154 18.93 -14.57 -10.62
N LEU A 155 17.71 -15.12 -10.76
CA LEU A 155 16.64 -14.53 -11.56
C LEU A 155 16.20 -13.17 -11.01
N MET A 156 16.11 -13.05 -9.69
CA MET A 156 15.74 -11.79 -9.04
C MET A 156 16.82 -10.73 -9.24
N LYS A 157 18.11 -11.10 -9.14
CA LYS A 157 19.24 -10.22 -9.50
C LYS A 157 19.15 -9.77 -10.95
N ARG A 158 18.93 -10.72 -11.86
CA ARG A 158 18.73 -10.45 -13.29
C ARG A 158 17.59 -9.47 -13.51
N LEU A 159 16.44 -9.68 -12.87
CA LEU A 159 15.28 -8.78 -12.96
C LEU A 159 15.60 -7.39 -12.43
N THR A 160 16.28 -7.25 -11.28
CA THR A 160 16.63 -5.92 -10.73
C THR A 160 17.62 -5.13 -11.57
N GLU A 161 18.46 -5.80 -12.36
CA GLU A 161 19.45 -5.18 -13.24
C GLU A 161 18.90 -4.85 -14.64
N LEU A 162 17.67 -5.28 -14.94
CA LEU A 162 16.95 -4.94 -16.16
C LEU A 162 16.43 -3.51 -16.07
N ASP A 163 16.91 -2.66 -16.96
CA ASP A 163 16.36 -1.33 -17.23
C ASP A 163 15.73 -1.38 -18.62
N ILE A 164 14.43 -1.71 -18.67
CA ILE A 164 13.66 -1.85 -19.91
C ILE A 164 12.62 -0.73 -19.93
N ALA A 165 12.55 -0.04 -21.06
CA ALA A 165 11.52 0.97 -21.30
C ALA A 165 10.29 0.29 -21.93
N VAL A 166 9.11 0.47 -21.33
CA VAL A 166 7.84 0.06 -21.93
C VAL A 166 7.05 1.33 -22.24
N HIS A 167 6.93 1.64 -23.54
CA HIS A 167 6.36 2.91 -24.02
C HIS A 167 7.07 4.15 -23.44
N GLN A 168 6.39 4.93 -22.61
CA GLN A 168 6.91 6.18 -22.01
C GLN A 168 7.47 5.96 -20.61
N SER A 169 7.23 4.80 -20.01
CA SER A 169 7.60 4.49 -18.63
C SER A 169 8.76 3.51 -18.58
N LYS A 170 9.74 3.81 -17.73
CA LYS A 170 10.79 2.84 -17.38
C LYS A 170 10.23 1.86 -16.37
N LEU A 171 10.35 0.56 -16.65
CA LEU A 171 9.96 -0.47 -15.69
C LEU A 171 10.90 -0.43 -14.50
N LYS A 172 10.36 -0.12 -13.32
CA LYS A 172 11.13 -0.13 -12.08
C LYS A 172 10.80 -1.37 -11.28
N ILE A 173 11.78 -2.26 -11.15
CA ILE A 173 11.63 -3.49 -10.38
C ILE A 173 12.11 -3.21 -8.95
N VAL A 174 11.20 -3.36 -7.99
CA VAL A 174 11.42 -3.13 -6.56
C VAL A 174 11.31 -4.45 -5.84
N VAL A 175 12.26 -4.72 -4.95
CA VAL A 175 12.33 -5.95 -4.17
C VAL A 175 12.48 -5.61 -2.69
N GLU A 176 11.93 -6.45 -1.82
CA GLU A 176 12.00 -6.28 -0.37
C GLU A 176 13.46 -6.31 0.14
N LYS A 177 13.72 -5.64 1.27
CA LYS A 177 15.05 -5.58 1.90
C LYS A 177 15.64 -6.97 2.18
N ASN A 178 14.82 -7.90 2.66
CA ASN A 178 15.26 -9.25 2.99
C ASN A 178 15.64 -10.04 1.73
N THR A 179 14.86 -9.90 0.66
CA THR A 179 15.19 -10.52 -0.63
C THR A 179 16.45 -9.92 -1.25
N ARG A 180 16.67 -8.62 -1.09
CA ARG A 180 17.90 -7.96 -1.56
C ARG A 180 19.14 -8.52 -0.85
N GLN A 181 19.07 -8.70 0.47
CA GLN A 181 20.15 -9.35 1.22
C GLN A 181 20.38 -10.80 0.77
N LEU A 182 19.30 -11.55 0.52
CA LEU A 182 19.40 -12.91 0.00
C LEU A 182 20.14 -12.95 -1.34
N ILE A 183 19.87 -12.01 -2.24
CA ILE A 183 20.56 -11.89 -3.54
C ILE A 183 22.06 -11.63 -3.33
N GLU A 184 22.40 -10.66 -2.47
CA GLU A 184 23.80 -10.30 -2.15
C GLU A 184 24.58 -11.46 -1.50
N ASP A 185 23.91 -12.27 -0.67
CA ASP A 185 24.53 -13.40 0.03
C ASP A 185 24.71 -14.64 -0.85
N THR A 186 23.84 -14.85 -1.83
CA THR A 186 23.79 -16.10 -2.62
C THR A 186 24.42 -15.99 -3.99
N VAL A 187 24.34 -14.83 -4.63
CA VAL A 187 24.81 -14.63 -6.00
C VAL A 187 26.14 -13.87 -5.97
N PRO A 188 27.26 -14.47 -6.42
CA PRO A 188 28.52 -13.74 -6.53
C PRO A 188 28.37 -12.50 -7.41
N ASN A 189 29.20 -11.49 -7.19
CA ASN A 189 29.20 -10.22 -7.94
C ASN A 189 29.62 -10.34 -9.42
N ASP A 190 29.48 -11.52 -10.01
CA ASP A 190 29.72 -11.72 -11.43
C ASP A 190 28.72 -10.90 -12.24
N GLU A 191 29.22 -10.22 -13.27
CA GLU A 191 28.40 -9.48 -14.23
C GLU A 191 27.50 -10.48 -14.97
N ILE A 192 26.19 -10.37 -14.75
CA ILE A 192 25.22 -11.15 -15.52
C ILE A 192 25.18 -10.55 -16.92
N SER A 193 25.75 -11.24 -17.91
CA SER A 193 25.69 -10.82 -19.30
C SER A 193 24.26 -10.99 -19.85
N ILE A 194 23.43 -9.95 -19.71
CA ILE A 194 22.09 -9.92 -20.28
C ILE A 194 22.13 -9.11 -21.57
N ASP A 195 21.70 -9.69 -22.68
CA ASP A 195 21.49 -8.95 -23.93
C ASP A 195 20.22 -8.08 -23.82
N LYS A 196 20.39 -6.89 -23.21
CA LYS A 196 19.32 -5.92 -22.99
C LYS A 196 18.65 -5.49 -24.29
N GLU A 197 19.43 -5.34 -25.37
CA GLU A 197 18.93 -4.90 -26.68
C GLU A 197 18.09 -5.97 -27.38
N ALA A 198 18.45 -7.25 -27.27
CA ALA A 198 17.62 -8.32 -27.81
C ALA A 198 16.29 -8.42 -27.07
N LEU A 199 16.31 -8.28 -25.74
CA LEU A 199 15.10 -8.32 -24.91
C LEU A 199 14.17 -7.14 -25.20
N GLN A 200 14.73 -5.92 -25.28
CA GLN A 200 13.97 -4.72 -25.65
C GLN A 200 13.28 -4.88 -27.01
N ARG A 201 14.01 -5.39 -28.03
CA ARG A 201 13.45 -5.64 -29.37
C ARG A 201 12.29 -6.62 -29.36
N LYS A 202 12.31 -7.63 -28.48
CA LYS A 202 11.18 -8.58 -28.34
C LYS A 202 9.98 -7.92 -27.66
N VAL A 203 10.21 -7.15 -26.60
CA VAL A 203 9.17 -6.40 -25.90
C VAL A 203 8.48 -5.42 -26.85
N ASP A 204 9.25 -4.67 -27.64
CA ASP A 204 8.70 -3.72 -28.61
C ASP A 204 7.83 -4.42 -29.67
N ARG A 205 8.27 -5.57 -30.20
CA ARG A 205 7.48 -6.38 -31.14
C ARG A 205 6.16 -6.86 -30.53
N LEU A 206 6.14 -7.26 -29.25
CA LEU A 206 4.91 -7.69 -28.57
C LEU A 206 3.93 -6.53 -28.38
N LEU A 207 4.44 -5.33 -28.07
CA LEU A 207 3.62 -4.14 -27.93
C LEU A 207 3.06 -3.68 -29.28
N GLU A 208 3.86 -3.70 -30.35
CA GLU A 208 3.40 -3.38 -31.71
C GLU A 208 2.31 -4.32 -32.22
N LYS A 209 2.50 -5.63 -32.05
CA LYS A 209 1.49 -6.64 -32.41
C LYS A 209 0.15 -6.40 -31.70
N ASN A 210 0.17 -5.89 -30.47
CA ASN A 210 -1.04 -5.61 -29.71
C ASN A 210 -1.64 -4.23 -29.97
N LYS A 211 -0.84 -3.21 -30.29
CA LYS A 211 -1.34 -1.91 -30.77
C LYS A 211 -2.15 -2.08 -32.05
N ALA A 212 -1.65 -2.87 -33.00
CA ALA A 212 -2.36 -3.20 -34.23
C ALA A 212 -3.71 -3.90 -33.97
N LYS A 213 -3.81 -4.70 -32.90
CA LYS A 213 -5.06 -5.34 -32.46
C LYS A 213 -6.01 -4.39 -31.73
N LYS A 214 -5.50 -3.40 -30.97
CA LYS A 214 -6.32 -2.40 -30.25
C LYS A 214 -6.96 -1.40 -31.23
N THR A 215 -6.25 -1.00 -32.29
CA THR A 215 -6.79 -0.17 -33.39
C THR A 215 -7.82 -0.91 -34.26
N ALA A 216 -7.82 -2.26 -34.27
CA ALA A 216 -8.88 -3.04 -34.90
C ALA A 216 -10.14 -3.18 -34.02
N LYS A 217 -10.06 -2.78 -32.74
CA LYS A 217 -11.15 -2.78 -31.75
C LYS A 217 -11.55 -1.37 -31.29
N THR A 218 -11.17 -0.31 -32.00
CA THR A 218 -12.03 0.88 -32.00
C THR A 218 -13.36 0.42 -32.56
N VAL A 219 -14.43 0.59 -31.79
CA VAL A 219 -15.77 0.15 -32.14
C VAL A 219 -16.17 0.83 -33.44
N ASP A 220 -15.85 0.20 -34.57
CA ASP A 220 -16.38 0.58 -35.87
C ASP A 220 -17.86 0.27 -35.79
N TYR A 221 -18.64 1.27 -35.43
CA TYR A 221 -20.08 1.19 -35.40
C TYR A 221 -20.55 0.92 -36.83
N VAL A 222 -20.89 -0.34 -37.11
CA VAL A 222 -21.44 -0.78 -38.40
C VAL A 222 -22.93 -0.43 -38.40
N ILE A 223 -23.35 0.34 -39.39
CA ILE A 223 -24.75 0.65 -39.62
C ILE A 223 -25.29 -0.38 -40.61
N ASP A 224 -26.38 -1.05 -40.27
CA ASP A 224 -27.05 -1.97 -41.18
C ASP A 224 -27.65 -1.19 -42.35
N GLU A 225 -27.05 -1.32 -43.54
CA GLU A 225 -27.50 -0.63 -44.76
C GLU A 225 -28.94 -1.00 -45.17
N GLU A 226 -29.46 -2.12 -44.64
CA GLU A 226 -30.84 -2.54 -44.85
C GLU A 226 -31.87 -1.61 -44.20
N GLU A 227 -31.51 -0.96 -43.08
CA GLU A 227 -32.38 0.03 -42.41
C GLU A 227 -32.49 1.34 -43.22
N LEU A 228 -31.56 1.58 -44.15
CA LEU A 228 -31.45 2.80 -44.95
C LEU A 228 -32.02 2.67 -46.38
N ARG A 229 -32.68 1.54 -46.73
CA ARG A 229 -33.24 1.30 -48.08
C ARG A 229 -34.27 2.35 -48.55
N GLY A 230 -34.82 3.17 -47.66
CA GLY A 230 -35.77 4.24 -47.98
C GLY A 230 -35.15 5.61 -48.28
N VAL A 231 -33.82 5.75 -48.17
CA VAL A 231 -33.12 7.04 -48.30
C VAL A 231 -32.58 7.22 -49.72
N PRO A 232 -32.69 8.42 -50.33
CA PRO A 232 -32.09 8.70 -51.63
C PRO A 232 -30.58 8.42 -51.65
N GLN A 233 -30.09 7.79 -52.72
CA GLN A 233 -28.68 7.38 -52.83
C GLN A 233 -27.68 8.54 -52.70
N ASP A 234 -28.07 9.75 -53.11
CA ASP A 234 -27.22 10.94 -53.02
C ASP A 234 -27.01 11.43 -51.57
N ALA A 235 -27.94 11.14 -50.66
CA ALA A 235 -27.88 11.56 -49.25
C ALA A 235 -27.38 10.46 -48.30
N LEU A 236 -27.32 9.22 -48.78
CA LEU A 236 -26.98 8.03 -48.01
C LEU A 236 -25.57 8.07 -47.39
N PRO A 237 -24.51 8.51 -48.09
CA PRO A 237 -23.17 8.60 -47.51
C PRO A 237 -23.07 9.61 -46.35
N GLN A 238 -23.76 10.75 -46.49
CA GLN A 238 -23.78 11.79 -45.46
C GLN A 238 -24.57 11.32 -44.24
N LEU A 239 -25.72 10.67 -44.44
CA LEU A 239 -26.53 10.15 -43.36
C LEU A 239 -25.81 9.06 -42.56
N ILE A 240 -25.08 8.15 -43.23
CA ILE A 240 -24.23 7.14 -42.56
C ILE A 240 -23.19 7.82 -41.67
N LYS A 241 -22.55 8.89 -42.16
CA LYS A 241 -21.58 9.66 -41.39
C LYS A 241 -22.22 10.32 -40.16
N ASP A 242 -23.37 10.96 -40.33
CA ASP A 242 -24.08 11.65 -39.26
C ASP A 242 -24.60 10.67 -38.19
N ILE A 243 -25.09 9.49 -38.60
CA ILE A 243 -25.53 8.44 -37.67
C ILE A 243 -24.33 7.89 -36.88
N LYS A 244 -23.19 7.64 -37.55
CA LYS A 244 -21.96 7.20 -36.85
C LYS A 244 -21.50 8.24 -35.84
N GLU A 245 -21.42 9.52 -36.25
CA GLU A 245 -21.01 10.61 -35.38
C GLU A 245 -21.96 10.77 -34.18
N PHE A 246 -23.27 10.75 -34.41
CA PHE A 246 -24.27 10.83 -33.35
C PHE A 246 -24.14 9.68 -32.35
N ARG A 247 -23.99 8.45 -32.84
CA ARG A 247 -23.89 7.25 -31.98
C ARG A 247 -22.58 7.22 -31.19
N LEU A 248 -21.47 7.61 -31.81
CA LEU A 248 -20.19 7.77 -31.11
C LEU A 248 -20.28 8.85 -30.03
N LYS A 249 -20.91 9.99 -30.32
CA LYS A 249 -21.12 11.07 -29.34
C LYS A 249 -22.04 10.64 -28.19
N VAL A 250 -23.08 9.86 -28.47
CA VAL A 250 -23.95 9.27 -27.44
C VAL A 250 -23.18 8.30 -26.56
N LEU A 251 -22.35 7.42 -27.15
CA LEU A 251 -21.50 6.50 -26.40
C LEU A 251 -20.47 7.24 -25.55
N GLU A 252 -19.87 8.31 -26.06
CA GLU A 252 -18.94 9.16 -25.30
C GLU A 252 -19.63 9.84 -24.12
N ASN A 253 -20.83 10.40 -24.35
CA ASN A 253 -21.63 11.00 -23.29
C ASN A 253 -22.07 9.97 -22.24
N GLU A 254 -22.45 8.76 -22.65
CA GLU A 254 -22.79 7.67 -21.74
C GLU A 254 -21.57 7.24 -20.92
N ARG A 255 -20.40 7.12 -21.56
CA ARG A 255 -19.14 6.82 -20.88
C ARG A 255 -18.79 7.89 -19.84
N LYS A 256 -18.81 9.17 -20.21
CA LYS A 256 -18.60 10.29 -19.28
C LYS A 256 -19.59 10.29 -18.12
N LYS A 257 -20.86 9.94 -18.40
CA LYS A 257 -21.89 9.84 -17.36
C LYS A 257 -21.58 8.71 -16.37
N ARG A 258 -21.19 7.53 -16.85
CA ARG A 258 -20.79 6.41 -15.98
C ARG A 258 -19.53 6.75 -15.17
N GLU A 259 -18.55 7.41 -15.78
CA GLU A 259 -17.33 7.85 -15.08
C GLU A 259 -17.66 8.82 -13.95
N LYS A 260 -18.57 9.78 -14.18
CA LYS A 260 -19.06 10.71 -13.15
C LYS A 260 -19.80 9.98 -12.01
N GLU A 261 -20.67 9.03 -12.35
CA GLU A 261 -21.41 8.22 -11.38
C GLU A 261 -20.47 7.38 -10.49
N VAL A 262 -19.45 6.74 -11.08
CA VAL A 262 -18.43 5.99 -10.34
C VAL A 262 -17.63 6.89 -9.39
N LEU A 263 -17.30 8.12 -9.80
CA LEU A 263 -16.62 9.08 -8.93
C LEU A 263 -17.51 9.52 -7.75
N GLU A 264 -18.80 9.76 -7.97
CA GLU A 264 -19.75 10.08 -6.91
C GLU A 264 -19.95 8.91 -5.93
N GLU A 265 -20.02 7.67 -6.43
CA GLU A 265 -20.04 6.47 -5.58
C GLU A 265 -18.74 6.30 -4.77
N LYS A 266 -17.58 6.58 -5.37
CA LYS A 266 -16.29 6.62 -4.65
C LYS A 266 -16.27 7.71 -3.57
N LYS A 267 -16.83 8.90 -3.83
CA LYS A 267 -16.96 9.96 -2.82
C LYS A 267 -17.89 9.52 -1.68
N ARG A 268 -19.06 8.96 -2.00
CA ARG A 268 -20.03 8.45 -1.01
C ARG A 268 -19.44 7.33 -0.15
N SER A 269 -18.77 6.36 -0.76
CA SER A 269 -18.10 5.28 -0.02
C SER A 269 -16.96 5.79 0.86
N LYS A 270 -16.15 6.75 0.38
CA LYS A 270 -15.10 7.40 1.19
C LYS A 270 -15.70 8.13 2.39
N ALA A 271 -16.82 8.85 2.22
CA ALA A 271 -17.54 9.50 3.30
C ALA A 271 -18.10 8.49 4.33
N GLN A 272 -18.67 7.37 3.85
CA GLN A 272 -19.13 6.28 4.72
C GLN A 272 -17.97 5.64 5.51
N LEU A 273 -16.83 5.41 4.87
CA LEU A 273 -15.63 4.89 5.53
C LEU A 273 -15.11 5.87 6.58
N ARG A 274 -15.06 7.17 6.28
CA ARG A 274 -14.73 8.20 7.27
C ARG A 274 -15.66 8.15 8.49
N LYS A 275 -16.98 8.07 8.28
CA LYS A 275 -17.97 7.91 9.36
C LYS A 275 -17.73 6.65 10.19
N LEU A 276 -17.30 5.55 9.57
CA LEU A 276 -16.95 4.32 10.29
C LEU A 276 -15.66 4.51 11.11
N PHE A 277 -14.62 5.09 10.52
CA PHE A 277 -13.36 5.36 11.22
C PHE A 277 -13.57 6.31 12.40
N GLU A 278 -14.36 7.36 12.22
CA GLU A 278 -14.70 8.32 13.26
C GLU A 278 -15.46 7.66 14.42
N LYS A 279 -16.42 6.77 14.13
CA LYS A 279 -17.08 5.95 15.17
C LYS A 279 -16.09 5.11 15.97
N TYR A 280 -15.14 4.47 15.30
CA TYR A 280 -14.11 3.69 16.00
C TYR A 280 -13.14 4.56 16.81
N GLN A 281 -12.92 5.80 16.37
CA GLN A 281 -12.04 6.76 17.05
C GLN A 281 -12.74 7.41 18.25
N SER A 282 -14.04 7.75 18.13
CA SER A 282 -14.88 8.31 19.19
C SER A 282 -15.26 7.31 20.29
N ASP A 283 -15.18 6.01 20.03
CA ASP A 283 -15.32 4.98 21.08
C ASP A 283 -14.11 4.92 22.01
N SER A 284 -12.97 5.50 21.62
CA SER A 284 -11.73 5.56 22.44
C SER A 284 -11.57 6.84 23.24
N ASP A 285 -12.25 7.94 22.86
CA ASP A 285 -12.13 9.22 23.54
C ASP A 285 -13.48 9.93 23.64
N ARG A 286 -13.83 10.33 24.86
CA ARG A 286 -15.17 10.81 25.24
C ARG A 286 -15.61 12.03 24.44
N MET A 287 -16.83 11.92 23.89
CA MET A 287 -17.82 12.98 23.61
C MET A 287 -17.27 14.36 23.21
N VAL A 288 -17.14 14.57 21.90
CA VAL A 288 -17.51 15.83 21.24
C VAL A 288 -18.28 15.47 19.97
N GLU A 289 -19.60 15.41 20.08
CA GLU A 289 -20.47 15.54 18.92
C GLU A 289 -20.47 17.04 18.54
N ASP A 290 -20.03 17.36 17.33
CA ASP A 290 -20.56 18.50 16.59
C ASP A 290 -20.71 18.04 15.13
N ASP A 291 -21.95 17.69 14.81
CA ASP A 291 -22.48 17.60 13.45
C ASP A 291 -22.21 18.94 12.74
N ASP A 292 -21.30 18.93 11.76
CA ASP A 292 -21.29 19.93 10.69
C ASP A 292 -21.32 19.18 9.36
N ASP A 293 -22.55 18.90 8.91
CA ASP A 293 -22.88 18.59 7.52
C ASP A 293 -22.46 19.78 6.63
N GLU A 294 -21.23 19.79 6.14
CA GLU A 294 -20.86 20.59 4.97
C GLU A 294 -21.45 19.93 3.71
N SER A 295 -22.69 20.31 3.43
CA SER A 295 -23.31 20.22 2.13
C SER A 295 -22.58 21.15 1.15
N ASP A 296 -21.47 20.69 0.57
CA ASP A 296 -20.81 21.26 -0.62
C ASP A 296 -21.65 20.98 -1.88
N GLU A 297 -22.95 21.27 -1.84
CA GLU A 297 -23.83 21.21 -3.01
C GLU A 297 -24.45 22.60 -3.21
N GLU A 298 -24.17 23.16 -4.40
CA GLU A 298 -24.75 24.35 -5.04
C GLU A 298 -23.99 25.69 -4.91
N ASP A 299 -22.83 25.80 -5.59
CA ASP A 299 -22.13 27.09 -5.77
C ASP A 299 -21.72 27.37 -7.24
N ASP A 300 -22.44 26.82 -8.22
CA ASP A 300 -22.15 27.04 -9.65
C ASP A 300 -22.77 28.34 -10.23
N ASP A 301 -23.59 29.09 -9.46
CA ASP A 301 -24.35 30.25 -9.97
C ASP A 301 -24.10 31.58 -9.20
N LEU A 302 -23.12 31.63 -8.28
CA LEU A 302 -22.83 32.86 -7.54
C LEU A 302 -22.00 33.84 -8.37
N THR A 303 -22.28 35.14 -8.20
CA THR A 303 -21.44 36.21 -8.76
C THR A 303 -20.17 36.34 -7.90
N ASP A 304 -19.04 36.72 -8.51
CA ASP A 304 -17.74 36.88 -7.83
C ASP A 304 -17.82 37.70 -6.53
N GLU A 305 -18.66 38.73 -6.51
CA GLU A 305 -18.87 39.59 -5.33
C GLU A 305 -19.62 38.87 -4.18
N GLN A 306 -20.54 37.96 -4.51
CA GLN A 306 -21.26 37.15 -3.53
C GLN A 306 -20.37 36.04 -2.96
N TYR A 307 -19.47 35.49 -3.79
CA TYR A 307 -18.50 34.49 -3.37
C TYR A 307 -17.53 35.06 -2.33
N GLU A 308 -17.01 36.27 -2.57
CA GLU A 308 -16.09 36.92 -1.63
C GLU A 308 -16.79 37.27 -0.30
N GLU A 309 -18.06 37.71 -0.34
CA GLU A 309 -18.84 37.91 0.89
C GLU A 309 -19.04 36.61 1.68
N LEU A 310 -19.30 35.49 1.01
CA LEU A 310 -19.48 34.20 1.65
C LEU A 310 -18.17 33.70 2.25
N ARG A 311 -17.06 33.86 1.54
CA ARG A 311 -15.72 33.56 2.05
C ARG A 311 -15.43 34.34 3.33
N ILE A 312 -15.66 35.66 3.32
CA ILE A 312 -15.47 36.51 4.50
C ILE A 312 -16.40 36.10 5.65
N LYS A 313 -17.66 35.73 5.35
CA LYS A 313 -18.60 35.24 6.38
C LYS A 313 -18.13 33.91 6.98
N LYS A 314 -17.63 32.99 6.16
CA LYS A 314 -17.08 31.69 6.59
C LYS A 314 -15.84 31.89 7.45
N GLU A 315 -14.89 32.71 7.01
CA GLU A 315 -13.69 33.03 7.79
C GLU A 315 -14.03 33.69 9.14
N ASN A 316 -15.01 34.60 9.17
CA ASN A 316 -15.48 35.20 10.42
C ASN A 316 -16.20 34.20 11.33
N ALA A 317 -17.00 33.29 10.76
CA ALA A 317 -17.66 32.23 11.52
C ALA A 317 -16.63 31.27 12.15
N ASP A 318 -15.59 30.90 11.39
CA ASP A 318 -14.49 30.06 11.86
C ASP A 318 -13.67 30.76 12.95
N MET A 319 -13.41 32.06 12.81
CA MET A 319 -12.77 32.84 13.86
C MET A 319 -13.60 32.89 15.15
N LEU A 320 -14.93 33.08 15.04
CA LEU A 320 -15.83 33.06 16.19
C LEU A 320 -15.90 31.67 16.84
N LYS A 321 -15.86 30.59 16.04
CA LYS A 321 -15.82 29.20 16.52
C LYS A 321 -14.53 28.95 17.31
N LYS A 322 -13.36 29.26 16.73
CA LYS A 322 -12.06 29.18 17.40
C LYS A 322 -12.02 30.00 18.69
N PHE A 323 -12.64 31.17 18.71
CA PHE A 323 -12.72 32.00 19.91
C PHE A 323 -13.59 31.35 21.00
N ARG A 324 -14.73 30.77 20.64
CA ARG A 324 -15.61 30.04 21.55
C ARG A 324 -14.92 28.80 22.14
N ASP A 325 -14.13 28.09 21.34
CA ASP A 325 -13.41 26.90 21.81
C ASP A 325 -12.28 27.28 22.78
N LYS A 326 -11.56 28.35 22.48
CA LYS A 326 -10.57 28.91 23.42
C LYS A 326 -11.22 29.33 24.73
N LEU A 327 -12.40 29.95 24.69
CA LEU A 327 -13.16 30.29 25.90
C LEU A 327 -13.53 29.05 26.71
N ARG A 328 -14.04 27.99 26.07
CA ARG A 328 -14.35 26.71 26.74
C ARG A 328 -13.11 26.09 27.39
N SER A 329 -11.97 26.12 26.70
CA SER A 329 -10.69 25.63 27.25
C SER A 329 -10.28 26.43 28.50
N VAL A 330 -10.34 27.76 28.44
CA VAL A 330 -10.04 28.64 29.59
C VAL A 330 -10.98 28.36 30.76
N GLU A 331 -12.29 28.21 30.51
CA GLU A 331 -13.25 27.86 31.56
C GLU A 331 -12.94 26.51 32.22
N SER A 332 -12.52 25.52 31.43
CA SER A 332 -12.12 24.21 31.96
C SER A 332 -10.89 24.30 32.87
N ILE A 333 -9.90 25.12 32.50
CA ILE A 333 -8.69 25.37 33.28
C ILE A 333 -9.05 26.12 34.56
N GLN A 334 -9.93 27.12 34.49
CA GLN A 334 -10.40 27.86 35.67
C GLN A 334 -11.11 26.93 36.67
N ARG A 335 -11.92 25.98 36.21
CA ARG A 335 -12.56 24.97 37.08
C ARG A 335 -11.52 24.11 37.77
N ARG A 336 -10.54 23.56 37.04
CA ARG A 336 -9.44 22.77 37.62
C ARG A 336 -8.65 23.57 38.65
N ASN A 337 -8.28 24.81 38.34
CA ASN A 337 -7.55 25.67 39.28
C ASN A 337 -8.36 25.93 40.56
N LYS A 338 -9.68 26.10 40.45
CA LYS A 338 -10.56 26.27 41.61
C LYS A 338 -10.61 25.00 42.48
N ASP A 339 -10.65 23.82 41.87
CA ASP A 339 -10.61 22.55 42.60
C ASP A 339 -9.27 22.36 43.34
N VAL A 340 -8.15 22.66 42.68
CA VAL A 340 -6.81 22.60 43.29
C VAL A 340 -6.68 23.58 44.46
N LEU A 341 -7.22 24.80 44.33
CA LEU A 341 -7.22 25.77 45.42
C LEU A 341 -8.05 25.29 46.62
N ARG A 342 -9.19 24.63 46.38
CA ARG A 342 -10.01 24.02 47.43
C ARG A 342 -9.23 22.91 48.15
N GLU A 343 -8.57 22.02 47.40
CA GLU A 343 -7.76 20.94 47.97
C GLU A 343 -6.60 21.47 48.82
N LEU A 344 -5.91 22.51 48.35
CA LEU A 344 -4.86 23.17 49.13
C LEU A 344 -5.38 23.77 50.44
N GLU A 345 -6.59 24.34 50.42
CA GLU A 345 -7.23 24.89 51.62
C GLU A 345 -7.64 23.78 52.59
N GLU A 346 -8.17 22.65 52.10
CA GLU A 346 -8.46 21.46 52.88
C GLU A 346 -7.20 20.89 53.55
N LEU A 347 -6.11 20.74 52.81
CA LEU A 347 -4.82 20.29 53.34
C LEU A 347 -4.26 21.25 54.39
N ARG A 348 -4.35 22.56 54.15
CA ARG A 348 -3.93 23.57 55.13
C ARG A 348 -4.77 23.50 56.41
N ASN A 349 -6.07 23.26 56.31
CA ASN A 349 -6.95 23.07 57.46
C ASN A 349 -6.63 21.76 58.20
N TYR A 350 -6.27 20.71 57.46
CA TYR A 350 -5.80 19.45 58.04
C TYR A 350 -4.50 19.65 58.84
N GLU A 351 -3.50 20.32 58.26
CA GLU A 351 -2.24 20.63 58.95
C GLU A 351 -2.43 21.49 60.20
N GLN A 352 -3.38 22.43 60.17
CA GLN A 352 -3.71 23.26 61.34
C GLN A 352 -4.49 22.50 62.42
N SER A 353 -5.33 21.55 62.02
CA SER A 353 -6.11 20.71 62.94
C SER A 353 -5.34 19.50 63.47
N LEU A 354 -4.19 19.17 62.86
CA LEU A 354 -3.25 18.20 63.41
C LEU A 354 -2.76 18.71 64.77
N ASP A 355 -3.16 17.99 65.81
CA ASP A 355 -2.74 18.26 67.18
C ASP A 355 -1.22 18.04 67.29
N LYS A 356 -0.46 19.14 67.32
CA LYS A 356 1.00 19.15 67.44
C LYS A 356 1.48 18.61 68.80
N THR A 357 0.57 18.18 69.67
CA THR A 357 0.84 17.50 70.93
C THR A 357 0.81 15.97 70.82
N LEU A 358 0.97 15.41 69.61
CA LEU A 358 1.26 14.00 69.41
C LEU A 358 2.42 13.58 70.33
N LYS A 359 2.12 12.68 71.26
CA LYS A 359 3.07 12.20 72.27
C LYS A 359 4.35 11.71 71.57
N PRO A 360 5.55 12.01 72.11
CA PRO A 360 6.85 11.65 71.51
C PRO A 360 7.05 10.14 71.29
N GLU A 361 6.17 9.30 71.84
CA GLU A 361 6.14 7.86 71.64
C GLU A 361 5.77 7.43 70.20
N TYR A 362 5.15 8.32 69.42
CA TYR A 362 4.74 8.06 68.03
C TYR A 362 5.78 8.51 66.98
N GLU A 363 6.83 9.27 67.35
CA GLU A 363 7.89 9.70 66.41
C GLU A 363 8.81 8.56 65.93
N HIS A 364 8.73 7.37 66.55
CA HIS A 364 9.66 6.27 66.26
C HIS A 364 9.00 4.98 65.76
N GLY A 365 7.78 5.04 65.21
CA GLY A 365 7.20 3.91 64.49
C GLY A 365 7.09 2.62 65.32
N ARG A 366 7.01 2.72 66.66
CA ARG A 366 6.80 1.55 67.52
C ARG A 366 5.32 1.18 67.51
N PHE A 367 4.88 0.61 66.39
CA PHE A 367 3.60 -0.07 66.32
C PHE A 367 3.54 -1.13 67.43
N ARG A 368 2.39 -1.23 68.09
CA ARG A 368 2.12 -2.26 69.11
C ARG A 368 2.49 -3.61 68.54
N ARG A 369 3.21 -4.42 69.32
CA ARG A 369 3.55 -5.81 68.97
C ARG A 369 2.25 -6.56 68.64
N SER A 370 1.98 -6.73 67.36
CA SER A 370 1.01 -7.68 66.84
C SER A 370 1.35 -9.04 67.43
N GLY A 371 0.36 -9.73 68.01
CA GLY A 371 0.51 -11.10 68.53
C GLY A 371 0.71 -12.16 67.44
N ARG A 372 1.07 -11.75 66.21
CA ARG A 372 1.52 -12.68 65.17
C ARG A 372 2.88 -13.23 65.56
N ASP A 373 3.02 -14.54 65.44
CA ASP A 373 4.29 -15.25 65.64
C ASP A 373 5.36 -14.66 64.72
N LYS A 374 6.22 -13.80 65.29
CA LYS A 374 7.36 -13.16 64.60
C LYS A 374 8.23 -14.13 63.81
N LYS A 375 8.23 -15.40 64.21
CA LYS A 375 9.02 -16.43 63.55
C LYS A 375 8.48 -16.75 62.16
N LEU A 376 7.16 -16.80 62.00
CA LEU A 376 6.51 -17.04 60.70
C LEU A 376 6.65 -15.82 59.77
N GLU A 377 6.60 -14.61 60.32
CA GLU A 377 6.83 -13.38 59.55
C GLU A 377 8.28 -13.27 59.06
N MET A 378 9.26 -13.55 59.93
CA MET A 378 10.67 -13.58 59.52
C MET A 378 10.99 -14.69 58.52
N GLU A 379 10.35 -15.86 58.62
CA GLU A 379 10.50 -16.94 57.63
C GLU A 379 9.90 -16.55 56.28
N ALA A 380 8.76 -15.84 56.26
CA ALA A 380 8.17 -15.32 55.03
C ALA A 380 9.04 -14.22 54.40
N ASP A 381 9.48 -13.22 55.18
CA ASP A 381 10.34 -12.14 54.72
C ASP A 381 11.68 -12.68 54.18
N GLN A 382 12.21 -13.72 54.81
CA GLN A 382 13.45 -14.34 54.38
C GLN A 382 13.27 -15.13 53.09
N LYS A 383 12.13 -15.82 52.92
CA LYS A 383 11.80 -16.52 51.69
C LYS A 383 11.61 -15.56 50.51
N ASP A 384 10.89 -14.45 50.72
CA ASP A 384 10.70 -13.42 49.70
C ASP A 384 12.05 -12.81 49.27
N ARG A 385 12.95 -12.56 50.22
CA ARG A 385 14.29 -12.03 49.95
C ARG A 385 15.18 -13.04 49.21
N GLU A 386 15.02 -14.34 49.47
CA GLU A 386 15.73 -15.40 48.76
C GLU A 386 15.22 -15.55 47.32
N GLU A 387 13.90 -15.48 47.10
CA GLU A 387 13.28 -15.51 45.77
C GLU A 387 13.75 -14.31 44.91
N GLU A 388 13.72 -13.09 45.46
CA GLU A 388 14.21 -11.87 44.78
C GLU A 388 15.70 -11.96 44.43
N LEU A 389 16.52 -12.57 45.29
CA LEU A 389 17.94 -12.80 45.01
C LEU A 389 18.15 -13.82 43.89
N THR A 390 17.28 -14.83 43.78
CA THR A 390 17.37 -15.81 42.68
C THR A 390 16.93 -15.23 41.34
N GLU A 391 15.87 -14.41 41.32
CA GLU A 391 15.43 -13.71 40.11
C GLU A 391 16.50 -12.72 39.62
N ASN A 392 17.09 -11.95 40.54
CA ASN A 392 18.17 -11.03 40.21
C ASN A 392 19.44 -11.75 39.70
N LYS A 393 19.72 -12.97 40.17
CA LYS A 393 20.84 -13.78 39.64
C LYS A 393 20.52 -14.29 38.24
N ALA A 394 19.31 -14.81 38.02
CA ALA A 394 18.87 -15.27 36.70
C ALA A 394 18.87 -14.14 35.66
N ALA A 395 18.45 -12.92 36.05
CA ALA A 395 18.51 -11.74 35.19
C ALA A 395 19.96 -11.37 34.82
N LYS A 396 20.87 -11.35 35.80
CA LYS A 396 22.30 -11.09 35.55
C LYS A 396 22.97 -12.17 34.70
N GLU A 397 22.57 -13.43 34.86
CA GLU A 397 23.05 -14.53 34.03
C GLU A 397 22.53 -14.42 32.59
N ALA A 398 21.29 -13.97 32.39
CA ALA A 398 20.74 -13.66 31.07
C ALA A 398 21.46 -12.48 30.40
N ASP A 399 21.74 -11.40 31.14
CA ASP A 399 22.51 -10.25 30.64
C ASP A 399 23.93 -10.65 30.28
N ASN A 400 24.58 -11.45 31.12
CA ASN A 400 25.91 -12.00 30.82
C ASN A 400 25.87 -12.90 29.58
N PHE A 401 24.86 -13.75 29.42
CA PHE A 401 24.68 -14.59 28.23
C PHE A 401 24.53 -13.74 26.95
N LEU A 402 23.69 -12.70 26.98
CA LEU A 402 23.51 -11.76 25.86
C LEU A 402 24.81 -11.02 25.53
N SER A 403 25.59 -10.61 26.54
CA SER A 403 26.89 -9.97 26.32
C SER A 403 27.95 -10.92 25.73
N THR A 404 27.81 -12.22 25.98
CA THR A 404 28.73 -13.24 25.46
C THR A 404 28.38 -13.67 24.04
N ILE A 405 27.13 -13.45 23.60
CA ILE A 405 26.72 -13.53 22.18
C ILE A 405 27.20 -12.25 21.48
N ASN A 406 28.52 -12.08 21.38
CA ASN A 406 29.13 -11.05 20.56
C ASN A 406 29.18 -11.58 19.12
N ILE A 407 28.01 -11.65 18.47
CA ILE A 407 27.94 -11.77 17.00
C ILE A 407 28.28 -10.37 16.48
N PRO A 408 29.40 -10.18 15.73
CA PRO A 408 29.75 -8.89 15.19
C PRO A 408 28.77 -8.53 14.06
N LEU A 409 27.62 -7.98 14.45
CA LEU A 409 26.75 -7.23 13.56
C LEU A 409 27.50 -5.95 13.20
N LYS A 410 28.30 -6.01 12.12
CA LYS A 410 28.79 -4.85 11.40
C LYS A 410 27.61 -4.16 10.72
N VAL A 411 26.80 -3.50 11.53
CA VAL A 411 25.77 -2.59 11.07
C VAL A 411 26.47 -1.26 10.86
N ASN A 412 27.01 -1.07 9.65
CA ASN A 412 27.32 0.27 9.14
C ASN A 412 25.99 0.98 8.87
N ILE A 413 25.28 1.39 9.91
CA ILE A 413 24.31 2.48 9.77
C ILE A 413 25.14 3.76 9.85
N SER A 414 25.74 4.14 8.72
CA SER A 414 25.97 5.55 8.46
C SER A 414 24.59 6.19 8.36
N LYS A 415 24.09 6.68 9.49
CA LYS A 415 22.89 7.51 9.52
C LYS A 415 23.24 8.75 8.68
N SER A 416 22.81 8.79 7.42
CA SER A 416 22.95 9.99 6.60
C SER A 416 22.13 11.07 7.29
N LEU A 417 22.77 12.14 7.75
CA LEU A 417 22.06 13.31 8.27
C LEU A 417 21.10 13.76 7.17
N THR A 418 19.83 13.93 7.52
CA THR A 418 18.86 14.57 6.62
C THR A 418 18.78 16.06 6.95
N LEU A 419 18.23 16.85 6.05
CA LEU A 419 18.03 18.30 6.24
C LEU A 419 17.20 18.63 7.52
N GLU A 420 16.36 17.68 7.95
CA GLU A 420 15.55 17.77 9.17
C GLU A 420 16.37 17.63 10.45
N ASP A 421 17.55 16.98 10.39
CA ASP A 421 18.42 16.73 11.54
C ASP A 421 19.35 17.93 11.87
N LEU A 422 19.41 18.95 11.00
CA LEU A 422 20.24 20.14 11.20
C LEU A 422 19.56 21.14 12.16
N ASP A 423 20.36 21.73 13.04
CA ASP A 423 19.91 22.87 13.84
C ASP A 423 19.75 24.15 12.98
N ASP A 424 19.02 25.14 13.49
CA ASP A 424 18.70 26.35 12.72
C ASP A 424 19.96 27.16 12.33
N ASP A 425 21.00 27.12 13.16
CA ASP A 425 22.28 27.83 12.90
C ASP A 425 23.10 27.14 11.80
N GLN A 426 23.11 25.81 11.76
CA GLN A 426 23.72 25.00 10.70
C GLN A 426 22.95 25.15 9.39
N LEU A 427 21.61 25.16 9.45
CA LEU A 427 20.76 25.37 8.30
C LEU A 427 21.01 26.75 7.68
N ASP A 428 21.07 27.81 8.49
CA ASP A 428 21.35 29.17 8.00
C ASP A 428 22.76 29.29 7.39
N SER A 429 23.76 28.60 7.97
CA SER A 429 25.11 28.54 7.42
C SER A 429 25.16 27.81 6.06
N LEU A 430 24.38 26.74 5.90
CA LEU A 430 24.26 25.99 4.66
C LEU A 430 23.55 26.84 3.58
N LEU A 431 22.45 27.50 3.94
CA LEU A 431 21.68 28.36 3.05
C LEU A 431 22.51 29.56 2.56
N GLN A 432 23.34 30.17 3.42
CA GLN A 432 24.28 31.22 3.00
C GLN A 432 25.31 30.73 1.98
N ARG A 433 25.74 29.46 2.08
CA ARG A 433 26.68 28.85 1.13
C ARG A 433 26.00 28.42 -0.17
N LEU A 434 24.70 28.11 -0.12
CA LEU A 434 23.88 27.78 -1.27
C LEU A 434 23.54 29.02 -2.12
N LYS A 435 23.30 30.18 -1.47
CA LYS A 435 22.93 31.44 -2.13
C LYS A 435 23.75 31.80 -3.38
N PRO A 436 25.11 31.81 -3.36
CA PRO A 436 25.88 32.16 -4.55
C PRO A 436 25.72 31.16 -5.71
N LYS A 437 25.51 29.86 -5.42
CA LYS A 437 25.22 28.87 -6.48
C LYS A 437 23.82 29.04 -7.04
N LEU A 438 22.87 29.42 -6.18
CA LEU A 438 21.51 29.70 -6.59
C LEU A 438 21.46 30.92 -7.53
N ASP A 439 22.22 31.98 -7.23
CA ASP A 439 22.37 33.14 -8.11
C ASP A 439 22.96 32.76 -9.48
N GLU A 440 23.90 31.81 -9.52
CA GLU A 440 24.44 31.25 -10.78
C GLU A 440 23.38 30.46 -11.56
N TYR A 441 22.53 29.66 -10.88
CA TYR A 441 21.43 28.95 -11.51
C TYR A 441 20.35 29.88 -12.05
N MET A 442 20.02 30.95 -11.32
CA MET A 442 19.10 31.98 -11.80
C MET A 442 19.66 32.69 -13.03
N GLU A 443 20.95 33.05 -13.03
CA GLU A 443 21.60 33.67 -14.18
C GLU A 443 21.66 32.72 -15.39
N GLU A 444 21.84 31.42 -15.18
CA GLU A 444 21.83 30.39 -16.24
C GLU A 444 20.46 30.27 -16.92
N ILE A 445 19.37 30.30 -16.13
CA ILE A 445 18.00 30.07 -16.63
C ILE A 445 17.38 31.36 -17.17
N LEU A 446 17.46 32.46 -16.43
CA LEU A 446 16.82 33.74 -16.78
C LEU A 446 17.74 34.66 -17.62
N GLY A 447 19.05 34.40 -17.64
CA GLY A 447 20.05 35.26 -18.29
C GLY A 447 20.37 36.54 -17.50
N THR A 448 19.75 36.75 -16.34
CA THR A 448 19.97 37.88 -15.43
C THR A 448 19.94 37.42 -13.98
N LYS A 449 20.70 38.11 -13.12
CA LYS A 449 20.67 37.86 -11.67
C LYS A 449 19.47 38.54 -11.05
N GLU A 450 18.66 37.77 -10.34
CA GLU A 450 17.51 38.26 -9.58
C GLU A 450 17.64 37.83 -8.11
N ASP A 451 18.27 38.69 -7.31
CA ASP A 451 18.56 38.41 -5.89
C ASP A 451 17.30 38.10 -5.07
N GLU A 452 16.16 38.68 -5.44
CA GLU A 452 14.86 38.47 -4.78
C GLU A 452 14.34 37.05 -4.95
N LEU A 453 14.54 36.44 -6.12
CA LEU A 453 14.14 35.04 -6.38
C LEU A 453 15.02 34.07 -5.61
N SER A 454 16.32 34.33 -5.56
CA SER A 454 17.24 33.53 -4.75
C SER A 454 16.84 33.56 -3.27
N ASP A 455 16.50 34.73 -2.74
CA ASP A 455 16.04 34.87 -1.34
C ASP A 455 14.69 34.17 -1.09
N TYR A 456 13.77 34.24 -2.06
CA TYR A 456 12.48 33.55 -1.98
C TYR A 456 12.66 32.02 -1.94
N ILE A 457 13.48 31.45 -2.81
CA ILE A 457 13.76 30.01 -2.84
C ILE A 457 14.43 29.55 -1.53
N ILE A 458 15.36 30.34 -0.99
CA ILE A 458 15.98 30.07 0.31
C ILE A 458 14.93 30.04 1.43
N SER A 459 13.94 30.94 1.40
CA SER A 459 12.86 30.96 2.39
C SER A 459 11.98 29.71 2.33
N ILE A 460 11.65 29.22 1.12
CA ILE A 460 10.88 27.98 0.94
C ILE A 460 11.64 26.77 1.51
N ILE A 461 12.94 26.67 1.21
CA ILE A 461 13.78 25.57 1.72
C ILE A 461 13.83 25.60 3.26
N LYS A 462 13.92 26.80 3.85
CA LYS A 462 13.96 26.98 5.30
C LYS A 462 12.66 26.57 5.97
N ASP A 463 11.52 26.94 5.39
CA ASP A 463 10.20 26.73 6.00
C ASP A 463 9.68 25.31 5.81
N GLU A 464 9.89 24.71 4.62
CA GLU A 464 9.23 23.46 4.27
C GLU A 464 10.14 22.23 4.32
N LYS A 465 11.46 22.40 4.16
CA LYS A 465 12.47 21.33 4.17
C LYS A 465 12.14 20.12 3.28
N ASN A 466 11.29 20.29 2.28
CA ASN A 466 10.77 19.21 1.43
C ASN A 466 11.01 19.49 -0.06
N LYS A 467 11.61 18.50 -0.74
CA LYS A 467 11.95 18.55 -2.16
C LYS A 467 10.73 18.71 -3.07
N GLU A 468 9.63 18.03 -2.76
CA GLU A 468 8.44 18.00 -3.62
C GLU A 468 7.70 19.33 -3.61
N LYS A 469 7.60 19.95 -2.44
CA LYS A 469 6.94 21.26 -2.34
C LYS A 469 7.77 22.39 -2.93
N LEU A 470 9.10 22.33 -2.81
CA LEU A 470 9.98 23.23 -3.56
C LEU A 470 9.73 23.14 -5.06
N ALA A 471 9.43 21.94 -5.59
CA ALA A 471 9.08 21.77 -7.00
C ALA A 471 7.79 22.51 -7.36
N GLN A 472 6.75 22.40 -6.53
CA GLN A 472 5.45 23.01 -6.76
C GLN A 472 5.52 24.54 -6.77
N GLU A 473 6.22 25.13 -5.80
CA GLU A 473 6.41 26.59 -5.73
C GLU A 473 7.29 27.10 -6.89
N LEU A 474 8.31 26.33 -7.31
CA LEU A 474 9.13 26.66 -8.47
C LEU A 474 8.40 26.49 -9.80
N GLU A 475 7.42 25.59 -9.90
CA GLU A 475 6.64 25.35 -11.12
C GLU A 475 5.82 26.58 -11.52
N GLU A 476 5.33 27.36 -10.55
CA GLU A 476 4.60 28.60 -10.83
C GLU A 476 5.50 29.69 -11.44
N ALA A 477 6.77 29.77 -11.01
CA ALA A 477 7.70 30.80 -11.47
C ALA A 477 8.53 30.39 -12.70
N PHE A 478 8.91 29.11 -12.82
CA PHE A 478 9.86 28.60 -13.81
C PHE A 478 9.27 27.57 -14.78
N ALA A 479 8.02 27.14 -14.59
CA ALA A 479 7.31 26.19 -15.43
C ALA A 479 8.17 24.95 -15.76
N ASP A 480 8.52 24.75 -17.04
CA ASP A 480 9.24 23.58 -17.54
C ASP A 480 10.66 23.40 -16.93
N ASP A 481 11.30 24.48 -16.47
CA ASP A 481 12.65 24.43 -15.90
C ASP A 481 12.67 24.14 -14.39
N ALA A 482 11.50 24.11 -13.74
CA ALA A 482 11.38 23.95 -12.29
C ALA A 482 11.96 22.61 -11.77
N GLU A 483 11.73 21.51 -12.50
CA GLU A 483 12.25 20.19 -12.08
C GLU A 483 13.79 20.11 -12.14
N SER A 484 14.37 20.65 -13.21
CA SER A 484 15.82 20.69 -13.41
C SER A 484 16.50 21.55 -12.35
N LEU A 485 15.92 22.72 -12.07
CA LEU A 485 16.39 23.63 -11.03
C LEU A 485 16.28 23.02 -9.63
N ARG A 486 15.13 22.42 -9.29
CA ARG A 486 14.93 21.67 -8.04
C ARG A 486 16.01 20.62 -7.83
N ASP A 487 16.28 19.80 -8.85
CA ASP A 487 17.26 18.72 -8.73
C ASP A 487 18.69 19.24 -8.57
N LYS A 488 19.07 20.31 -9.27
CA LYS A 488 20.36 21.00 -9.08
C LYS A 488 20.51 21.50 -7.63
N ILE A 489 19.51 22.22 -7.13
CA ILE A 489 19.50 22.78 -5.76
C ILE A 489 19.60 21.67 -4.71
N TRP A 490 18.77 20.63 -4.83
CA TRP A 490 18.74 19.55 -3.82
C TRP A 490 20.01 18.72 -3.80
N ASN A 491 20.61 18.48 -4.97
CA ASN A 491 21.91 17.80 -5.07
C ASN A 491 23.02 18.59 -4.36
N ASP A 492 23.04 19.91 -4.51
CA ASP A 492 24.02 20.75 -3.82
C ASP A 492 23.81 20.74 -2.30
N ILE A 493 22.56 20.76 -1.84
CA ILE A 493 22.23 20.63 -0.42
C ILE A 493 22.77 19.30 0.12
N GLU A 494 22.54 18.19 -0.57
CA GLU A 494 23.06 16.88 -0.14
C GLU A 494 24.59 16.82 -0.12
N VAL A 495 25.26 17.46 -1.08
CA VAL A 495 26.73 17.58 -1.10
C VAL A 495 27.21 18.39 0.10
N PHE A 496 26.57 19.53 0.40
CA PHE A 496 26.94 20.35 1.54
C PHE A 496 26.69 19.64 2.87
N ILE A 497 25.58 18.90 3.02
CA ILE A 497 25.32 18.09 4.22
C ILE A 497 26.42 17.05 4.43
N LYS A 498 26.90 16.40 3.36
CA LYS A 498 28.00 15.44 3.43
C LYS A 498 29.33 16.08 3.83
N GLU A 499 29.54 17.37 3.53
CA GLU A 499 30.73 18.11 3.98
C GLU A 499 30.66 18.54 5.46
N PHE A 500 29.46 18.61 6.04
CA PHE A 500 29.27 18.86 7.47
C PHE A 500 29.48 17.61 8.35
N GLN A 501 29.47 16.41 7.74
CA GLN A 501 29.83 15.13 8.39
C GLN A 501 31.34 14.91 8.38
#